data_AF-A0A920BMV2-F1
#
_entry.id   AF-A0A920BMV2-F1
#
_cell.length_a   1.000
_cell.length_b   1.000
_cell.length_c   1.000
_cell.angle_alpha   90.00
_cell.angle_beta   90.00
_cell.angle_gamma   90.00
#
_symmetry.space_group_name_H-M   'P 1'
#
loop_
_entity.id
_entity.type
_entity.pdbx_description
1 polymer ?
#
loop_
_entity_poly.entity_id
_entity_poly.type
_entity_poly.pdbx_seq_one_letter_code
_entity_poly.pdbx_strand_id
1 'polypeptide(L)'
;MLWQEYARHWYAALGEKTRAPLKKKPLEVQTGNGWDRTLPCINLAVEELETHGWLVNQTRMWLSVIGPYGMVRIGERRRPLFQHLIDGSRAANRLGWQWTTGIGSSKPYGFSRWQVEKRTRFMQPMPT
;
A
#
# COMPACT_ATOMS: atom_id res chain seq x y z
N MET A 1 12.85 -14.51 -1.03
CA MET A 1 13.81 -13.82 -0.13
C MET A 1 14.53 -12.63 -0.77
N LEU A 2 14.91 -12.69 -2.05
CA LEU A 2 15.66 -11.61 -2.75
C LEU A 2 15.08 -10.18 -2.61
N TRP A 3 13.76 -10.04 -2.61
CA TRP A 3 13.10 -8.73 -2.49
C TRP A 3 13.28 -8.04 -1.12
N GLN A 4 13.33 -8.83 -0.05
CA GLN A 4 13.55 -8.28 1.29
C GLN A 4 14.99 -7.79 1.42
N GLU A 5 15.95 -8.57 0.93
CA GLU A 5 17.36 -8.20 0.86
C GLU A 5 17.59 -6.93 0.03
N TYR A 6 16.99 -6.88 -1.16
CA TYR A 6 17.04 -5.69 -2.01
C TYR A 6 16.48 -4.46 -1.30
N ALA A 7 15.34 -4.59 -0.61
CA ALA A 7 14.76 -3.48 0.15
C ALA A 7 15.71 -3.00 1.27
N ARG A 8 16.38 -3.92 1.98
CA ARG A 8 17.37 -3.58 3.00
C ARG A 8 18.56 -2.83 2.42
N HIS A 9 19.16 -3.32 1.33
CA HIS A 9 20.28 -2.65 0.67
C HIS A 9 19.91 -1.29 0.11
N TRP A 10 18.74 -1.19 -0.53
CA TRP A 10 18.21 0.06 -1.05
C TRP A 10 18.00 1.10 0.07
N TYR A 11 17.44 0.67 1.20
CA TYR A 11 17.24 1.54 2.35
C TYR A 11 18.56 1.94 3.02
N ALA A 12 19.52 1.02 3.15
CA ALA A 12 20.83 1.30 3.71
C ALA A 12 21.61 2.32 2.87
N ALA A 13 21.56 2.19 1.53
CA ALA A 13 22.27 3.08 0.62
C ALA A 13 21.67 4.50 0.56
N LEU A 14 20.35 4.63 0.72
CA LEU A 14 19.64 5.89 0.45
C LEU A 14 19.06 6.54 1.71
N GLY A 15 18.93 5.79 2.80
CA GLY A 15 18.52 6.25 4.12
C GLY A 15 17.24 7.10 4.09
N GLU A 16 17.35 8.33 4.59
CA GLU A 16 16.20 9.24 4.69
C GLU A 16 15.66 9.71 3.33
N LYS A 17 16.48 9.71 2.27
CA LYS A 17 16.05 10.11 0.92
C LYS A 17 14.88 9.26 0.41
N THR A 18 14.78 8.02 0.89
CA THR A 18 13.67 7.09 0.60
C THR A 18 12.30 7.55 1.11
N ARG A 19 12.25 8.57 1.99
CA ARG A 19 11.00 9.22 2.41
C ARG A 19 10.32 9.89 1.22
N ALA A 20 11.09 10.40 0.27
CA ALA A 20 10.59 11.00 -0.96
C ALA A 20 10.65 10.00 -2.13
N PRO A 21 9.77 10.15 -3.13
CA PRO A 21 9.89 9.45 -4.39
C PRO A 21 11.19 9.83 -5.09
N LEU A 22 11.95 8.83 -5.55
CA LEU A 22 13.30 9.06 -6.07
C LEU A 22 13.36 9.32 -7.58
N LYS A 23 12.46 8.72 -8.39
CA LYS A 23 12.56 8.79 -9.86
C LYS A 23 11.55 9.72 -10.52
N LYS A 24 10.33 9.80 -10.01
CA LYS A 24 9.25 10.58 -10.63
C LYS A 24 8.60 11.52 -9.64
N LYS A 25 8.18 12.68 -10.14
CA LYS A 25 7.36 13.58 -9.34
C LYS A 25 6.04 12.88 -8.99
N PRO A 26 5.63 12.97 -7.72
CA PRO A 26 4.34 12.48 -7.29
C PRO A 26 3.21 13.19 -8.08
N LEU A 27 2.17 12.48 -8.58
CA LEU A 27 0.99 13.10 -9.21
C LEU A 27 0.12 13.78 -8.15
N GLU A 28 -0.16 15.08 -8.23
CA GLU A 28 -1.06 15.75 -7.28
C GLU A 28 -2.44 15.04 -7.23
N VAL A 29 -2.78 14.42 -6.11
CA VAL A 29 -4.13 13.92 -5.85
C VAL A 29 -4.64 14.43 -4.50
N GLN A 30 -5.96 14.52 -4.42
CA GLN A 30 -6.72 15.15 -3.35
C GLN A 30 -6.38 14.55 -1.98
N THR A 31 -6.29 15.44 -0.99
CA THR A 31 -5.95 15.09 0.39
C THR A 31 -7.15 14.39 1.05
N GLY A 32 -7.08 13.07 1.23
CA GLY A 32 -8.01 12.30 2.03
C GLY A 32 -7.49 12.04 3.45
N ASN A 33 -8.37 12.03 4.44
CA ASN A 33 -8.06 11.66 5.83
C ASN A 33 -8.46 10.20 6.10
N GLY A 34 -7.76 9.23 5.52
CA GLY A 34 -7.97 7.82 5.84
C GLY A 34 -8.15 6.92 4.62
N TRP A 35 -8.13 5.62 4.87
CA TRP A 35 -8.75 4.65 3.97
C TRP A 35 -10.26 4.85 4.03
N ASP A 36 -10.93 4.95 2.90
CA ASP A 36 -12.38 5.06 2.86
C ASP A 36 -13.03 3.73 3.29
N ARG A 37 -13.46 3.68 4.55
CA ARG A 37 -14.10 2.49 5.13
C ARG A 37 -15.56 2.31 4.69
N THR A 38 -16.13 3.24 3.92
CA THR A 38 -17.46 3.02 3.30
C THR A 38 -17.40 1.94 2.22
N LEU A 39 -16.21 1.67 1.67
CA LEU A 39 -15.97 0.59 0.71
C LEU A 39 -15.71 -0.73 1.46
N PRO A 40 -16.58 -1.77 1.32
CA PRO A 40 -16.50 -2.99 2.11
C PRO A 40 -15.16 -3.73 2.00
N CYS A 41 -14.58 -3.74 0.79
CA CYS A 41 -13.28 -4.39 0.55
C CYS A 41 -12.12 -3.68 1.25
N ILE A 42 -12.20 -2.36 1.41
CA ILE A 42 -11.20 -1.57 2.14
C ILE A 42 -11.42 -1.77 3.63
N ASN A 43 -12.66 -1.69 4.11
CA ASN A 43 -12.96 -1.85 5.52
C ASN A 43 -12.44 -3.19 6.05
N LEU A 44 -12.74 -4.29 5.34
CA LEU A 44 -12.28 -5.62 5.74
C LEU A 44 -10.76 -5.75 5.74
N ALA A 45 -10.07 -5.19 4.74
CA ALA A 45 -8.62 -5.21 4.68
C ALA A 45 -7.97 -4.36 5.79
N VAL A 46 -8.60 -3.24 6.18
CA VAL A 46 -8.12 -2.41 7.29
C VAL A 46 -8.41 -3.08 8.63
N GLU A 47 -9.56 -3.72 8.78
CA GLU A 47 -9.93 -4.47 9.98
C GLU A 47 -9.00 -5.68 10.21
N GLU A 48 -8.67 -6.43 9.17
CA GLU A 48 -7.70 -7.54 9.23
C GLU A 48 -6.31 -7.03 9.64
N LEU A 49 -5.89 -5.88 9.08
CA LEU A 49 -4.64 -5.22 9.42
C LEU A 49 -4.58 -4.78 10.89
N GLU A 50 -5.64 -4.17 11.40
CA GLU A 50 -5.69 -3.66 12.78
C GLU A 50 -5.85 -4.76 13.82
N THR A 51 -6.56 -5.84 13.48
CA THR A 51 -6.88 -6.95 14.40
C THR A 51 -5.78 -7.99 14.44
N HIS A 52 -5.29 -8.43 13.28
CA HIS A 52 -4.33 -9.52 13.16
C HIS A 52 -2.90 -9.05 12.91
N GLY A 53 -2.71 -7.78 12.51
CA GLY A 53 -1.40 -7.25 12.17
C GLY A 53 -0.76 -7.93 10.96
N TRP A 54 -1.57 -8.53 10.08
CA TRP A 54 -1.08 -9.22 8.90
C TRP A 54 -1.98 -8.97 7.70
N LEU A 55 -1.36 -8.91 6.52
CA LEU A 55 -2.04 -8.85 5.24
C LEU A 55 -1.25 -9.61 4.19
N VAL A 56 -1.95 -10.20 3.23
CA VAL A 56 -1.32 -10.73 2.00
C VAL A 56 -0.72 -9.59 1.19
N ASN A 57 0.44 -9.83 0.56
CA ASN A 57 1.17 -8.82 -0.22
C ASN A 57 0.28 -8.11 -1.27
N GLN A 58 -0.64 -8.83 -1.93
CA GLN A 58 -1.58 -8.22 -2.88
C GLN A 58 -2.49 -7.19 -2.21
N THR A 59 -3.04 -7.50 -1.03
CA THR A 59 -3.89 -6.58 -0.27
C THR A 59 -3.10 -5.37 0.23
N ARG A 60 -1.83 -5.57 0.63
CA ARG A 60 -0.92 -4.45 0.96
C ARG A 60 -0.71 -3.51 -0.23
N MET A 61 -0.56 -4.06 -1.43
CA MET A 61 -0.42 -3.29 -2.66
C MET A 61 -1.72 -2.55 -3.04
N TRP A 62 -2.88 -3.10 -2.69
CA TRP A 62 -4.16 -2.42 -2.88
C TRP A 62 -4.30 -1.25 -1.92
N LEU A 63 -4.09 -1.49 -0.62
CA LEU A 63 -4.16 -0.44 0.39
C LEU A 63 -3.12 0.66 0.19
N SER A 64 -1.96 0.35 -0.42
CA SER A 64 -0.93 1.34 -0.75
C SER A 64 -1.31 2.26 -1.92
N VAL A 65 -2.22 1.83 -2.81
CA VAL A 65 -2.71 2.60 -3.96
C VAL A 65 -4.03 3.32 -3.65
N ILE A 66 -4.92 2.70 -2.87
CA ILE A 66 -6.28 3.18 -2.59
C ILE A 66 -6.38 4.05 -1.33
N GLY A 67 -5.39 3.95 -0.43
CA GLY A 67 -5.47 4.61 0.87
C GLY A 67 -5.54 6.14 0.82
N PRO A 68 -5.48 6.80 2.00
CA PRO A 68 -5.63 8.26 2.18
C PRO A 68 -4.80 9.14 1.24
N TYR A 69 -3.79 8.51 0.65
CA TYR A 69 -2.72 9.07 -0.16
C TYR A 69 -2.83 8.57 -1.59
N GLY A 70 -4.05 8.32 -2.07
CA GLY A 70 -4.44 8.51 -3.46
C GLY A 70 -3.58 9.66 -3.97
N MET A 71 -2.67 9.26 -4.83
CA MET A 71 -1.35 9.83 -5.08
C MET A 71 -1.02 11.11 -4.24
N VAL A 72 -0.05 10.99 -3.32
CA VAL A 72 0.83 12.12 -2.86
C VAL A 72 0.46 12.86 -1.57
N ARG A 73 1.24 12.60 -0.52
CA ARG A 73 2.15 13.60 0.09
C ARG A 73 3.28 12.90 0.85
N ILE A 74 4.46 13.51 0.79
CA ILE A 74 5.74 12.96 1.24
C ILE A 74 5.94 13.26 2.72
N GLY A 75 6.44 12.28 3.48
CA GLY A 75 7.09 12.53 4.78
C GLY A 75 6.43 11.86 5.98
N GLU A 76 5.25 12.32 6.38
CA GLU A 76 4.73 12.00 7.73
C GLU A 76 3.59 10.99 7.76
N ARG A 77 2.87 10.84 6.65
CA ARG A 77 1.59 10.13 6.66
C ARG A 77 1.65 8.66 6.20
N ARG A 78 2.86 8.12 5.97
CA ARG A 78 3.12 6.71 5.57
C ARG A 78 3.29 5.73 6.74
N ARG A 79 2.99 6.20 7.95
CA ARG A 79 3.14 5.48 9.22
C ARG A 79 2.12 4.34 9.44
N PRO A 80 0.84 4.45 9.04
CA PRO A 80 -0.17 3.48 9.49
C PRO A 80 0.14 2.04 9.07
N LEU A 81 0.41 1.79 7.78
CA LEU A 81 0.49 0.42 7.27
C LEU A 81 1.59 -0.43 7.94
N PHE A 82 2.82 0.09 8.04
CA PHE A 82 3.92 -0.70 8.63
C PHE A 82 3.90 -0.72 10.16
N GLN A 83 3.13 0.15 10.82
CA GLN A 83 3.00 0.14 12.28
C GLN A 83 2.07 -0.97 12.76
N HIS A 84 1.04 -1.28 11.98
CA HIS A 84 0.11 -2.36 12.30
C HIS A 84 0.64 -3.73 11.87
N LEU A 85 1.51 -3.81 10.86
CA LEU A 85 2.07 -5.07 10.39
C LEU A 85 3.11 -5.64 11.38
N ILE A 86 2.94 -6.91 11.76
CA ILE A 86 3.90 -7.67 12.57
C ILE A 86 5.25 -7.78 11.85
N ASP A 87 5.24 -7.92 10.53
CA ASP A 87 6.43 -7.91 9.67
C ASP A 87 6.74 -6.51 9.09
N GLY A 88 6.25 -5.47 9.77
CA GLY A 88 6.34 -4.07 9.37
C GLY A 88 7.78 -3.57 9.27
N SER A 89 8.31 -3.50 8.05
CA SER A 89 9.63 -2.90 7.78
C SER A 89 9.50 -1.55 7.09
N ARG A 90 10.18 -0.52 7.61
CA ARG A 90 10.27 0.81 6.97
C ARG A 90 10.89 0.70 5.56
N ALA A 91 11.82 -0.22 5.37
CA ALA A 91 12.48 -0.44 4.09
C ALA A 91 11.53 -1.05 3.06
N ALA A 92 10.90 -2.19 3.41
CA ALA A 92 9.97 -2.88 2.53
C ALA A 92 8.73 -2.02 2.20
N ASN A 93 8.19 -1.30 3.19
CA ASN A 93 7.01 -0.46 3.00
C ASN A 93 7.31 0.75 2.09
N ARG A 94 8.45 1.42 2.27
CA ARG A 94 8.84 2.55 1.40
C ARG A 94 9.10 2.09 -0.03
N LEU A 95 9.80 0.97 -0.21
CA LEU A 95 10.08 0.42 -1.54
C LEU A 95 8.79 -0.03 -2.23
N GLY A 96 7.96 -0.81 -1.53
CA GLY A 96 6.68 -1.30 -2.04
C GLY A 96 5.76 -0.17 -2.47
N TRP A 97 5.63 0.87 -1.65
CA TRP A 97 4.83 2.04 -1.98
C TRP A 97 5.33 2.77 -3.23
N GLN A 98 6.64 3.00 -3.35
CA GLN A 98 7.21 3.63 -4.55
C GLN A 98 6.97 2.76 -5.79
N TRP A 99 7.05 1.44 -5.65
CA TRP A 99 6.79 0.52 -6.76
C TRP A 99 5.33 0.52 -7.20
N THR A 100 4.38 0.44 -6.25
CA THR A 100 2.94 0.42 -6.55
C THR A 100 2.41 1.74 -7.09
N THR A 101 2.95 2.88 -6.66
CA THR A 101 2.51 4.20 -7.15
C THR A 101 3.11 4.57 -8.51
N GLY A 102 3.86 3.67 -9.15
CA GLY A 102 4.47 3.93 -10.47
C GLY A 102 5.63 4.92 -10.42
N ILE A 103 6.12 5.23 -9.21
CA ILE A 103 7.22 6.13 -8.95
C ILE A 103 8.56 5.39 -9.09
N GLY A 104 8.62 4.14 -8.62
CA GLY A 104 9.78 3.25 -8.74
C GLY A 104 9.75 2.39 -10.01
N SER A 105 8.57 2.25 -10.64
CA SER A 105 8.27 1.40 -11.80
C SER A 105 7.83 2.23 -13.02
N SER A 106 7.85 1.62 -14.21
CA SER A 106 7.39 2.26 -15.44
C SER A 106 5.87 2.47 -15.47
N LYS A 107 5.10 1.59 -14.81
CA LYS A 107 3.63 1.63 -14.74
C LYS A 107 3.13 1.59 -13.28
N PRO A 108 2.12 2.41 -12.90
CA PRO A 108 1.46 2.27 -11.60
C PRO A 108 0.74 0.92 -11.50
N TYR A 109 0.69 0.36 -10.29
CA TYR A 109 -0.02 -0.89 -10.06
C TYR A 109 -1.52 -0.63 -10.24
N GLY A 110 -2.11 -1.29 -11.23
CA GLY A 110 -3.54 -1.18 -11.49
C GLY A 110 -4.31 -1.84 -10.35
N PHE A 111 -5.18 -1.06 -9.71
CA PHE A 111 -6.29 -1.55 -8.92
C PHE A 111 -7.54 -1.42 -9.79
N SER A 112 -7.99 -2.52 -10.41
CA SER A 112 -9.16 -2.53 -11.28
C SER A 112 -10.33 -3.27 -10.65
N ARG A 113 -11.55 -2.83 -10.97
CA ARG A 113 -12.81 -3.48 -10.57
C ARG A 113 -12.79 -4.99 -10.86
N TRP A 114 -12.26 -5.39 -12.01
CA TRP A 114 -12.12 -6.79 -12.39
C TRP A 114 -11.25 -7.60 -11.42
N GLN A 115 -10.14 -7.03 -10.91
CA GLN A 115 -9.29 -7.72 -9.93
C GLN A 115 -9.99 -7.88 -8.58
N VAL A 116 -10.81 -6.90 -8.19
CA VAL A 116 -11.65 -6.97 -7.00
C VAL A 116 -12.67 -8.08 -7.17
N GLU A 117 -13.51 -8.01 -8.21
CA GLU A 117 -14.57 -9.00 -8.48
C GLU A 117 -14.04 -10.43 -8.57
N LYS A 118 -12.88 -10.63 -9.21
CA LYS A 118 -12.26 -11.95 -9.30
C LYS A 118 -11.87 -12.53 -7.93
N ARG A 119 -11.50 -11.69 -6.97
CA ARG A 119 -10.92 -12.08 -5.67
C ARG A 119 -11.89 -11.95 -4.50
N THR A 120 -12.93 -11.14 -4.62
CA THR A 120 -14.00 -10.99 -3.63
C THR A 120 -15.22 -11.85 -3.97
N ARG A 121 -15.11 -12.79 -4.91
CA ARG A 121 -16.21 -13.71 -5.29
C ARG A 121 -16.80 -14.51 -4.13
N PHE A 122 -16.05 -14.65 -3.02
CA PHE A 122 -16.50 -15.29 -1.78
C PHE A 122 -17.17 -14.33 -0.78
N MET A 123 -17.22 -13.03 -1.07
CA MET A 123 -17.88 -11.99 -0.25
C MET A 123 -19.29 -11.64 -0.75
N GLN A 124 -19.87 -12.45 -1.63
CA GLN A 124 -21.30 -12.31 -1.91
C GLN A 124 -22.09 -12.82 -0.69
N PRO A 125 -23.05 -12.04 -0.15
CA PRO A 125 -23.95 -12.57 0.86
C PRO A 125 -24.68 -13.78 0.27
N MET A 126 -24.76 -14.85 1.04
CA MET A 126 -25.57 -16.02 0.69
C MET A 126 -26.98 -15.53 0.36
N PRO A 127 -27.58 -15.93 -0.78
CA PRO A 127 -28.96 -15.57 -1.07
C PRO A 127 -29.85 -16.16 0.02
N THR A 128 -30.69 -15.30 0.62
CA THR A 128 -31.75 -15.66 1.58
C THR A 128 -32.80 -16.52 0.91
#